data_AF-A0A6B3I400-F1
#
_entry.id   AF-A0A6B3I400-F1
#
_cell.length_a   1.000
_cell.length_b   1.000
_cell.length_c   1.000
_cell.angle_alpha   90.00
_cell.angle_beta   90.00
_cell.angle_gamma   90.00
#
_symmetry.space_group_name_H-M   'P 1'
#
loop_
_entity.id
_entity.type
_entity.pdbx_description
1 polymer ?
#
loop_
_entity_poly.entity_id
_entity_poly.type
_entity_poly.pdbx_seq_one_letter_code
_entity_poly.pdbx_strand_id
1 'polypeptide(L)' 'MTLYFCVNYGGRAEIADAAQAIARDVAAGKLDPSKVNEKTVAKYMYYPDMPDVDLFVRPSGEQRTSNYLIWQSA' A
#
# COMPACT_ATOMS: atom_id res chain seq x y z
N MET A 1 3.87 -12.98 15.71
CA MET A 1 4.44 -11.61 15.73
C MET A 1 5.20 -11.41 14.43
N THR A 2 4.88 -10.34 13.70
CA THR A 2 5.51 -10.01 12.40
C THR A 2 6.11 -8.61 12.50
N LEU A 3 7.33 -8.43 11.99
CA LEU A 3 8.00 -7.12 11.90
C LEU A 3 8.13 -6.73 10.43
N TYR A 4 7.56 -5.59 10.05
CA TYR A 4 7.75 -5.00 8.73
C TYR A 4 8.84 -3.93 8.81
N PHE A 5 9.98 -4.20 8.18
CA PHE A 5 11.12 -3.29 8.18
C PHE A 5 11.16 -2.49 6.87
N CYS A 6 10.76 -1.22 6.94
CA CYS A 6 10.57 -0.35 5.78
C CYS A 6 11.86 0.43 5.44
N VAL A 7 12.65 -0.06 4.48
CA VAL A 7 13.86 0.60 3.97
C VAL A 7 13.61 1.15 2.58
N ASN A 8 13.96 2.41 2.34
CA ASN A 8 13.63 3.14 1.10
C ASN A 8 12.12 3.09 0.77
N TYR A 9 11.29 3.06 1.82
CA TYR A 9 9.84 2.98 1.68
C TYR A 9 9.22 4.37 1.51
N GLY A 10 8.21 4.45 0.65
CA GLY A 10 7.28 5.57 0.60
C GLY A 10 5.91 5.12 0.10
N GLY A 11 4.84 5.44 0.82
CA GLY A 11 3.50 4.95 0.53
C GLY A 11 2.97 5.37 -0.85
N ARG A 12 3.32 6.59 -1.31
CA ARG A 12 3.02 7.01 -2.69
C ARG A 12 3.71 6.15 -3.75
N ALA A 13 4.95 5.71 -3.51
CA ALA A 13 5.66 4.85 -4.43
C ALA A 13 5.04 3.44 -4.44
N GLU A 14 4.69 2.90 -3.27
CA GLU A 14 3.95 1.64 -3.14
C GLU A 14 2.63 1.67 -3.93
N ILE A 15 1.82 2.71 -3.77
CA ILE A 15 0.56 2.85 -4.51
C ILE A 15 0.82 2.96 -6.03
N ALA A 16 1.83 3.72 -6.45
CA ALA A 16 2.16 3.86 -7.86
C ALA A 16 2.59 2.53 -8.49
N ASP A 17 3.39 1.73 -7.77
CA ASP A 17 3.81 0.40 -8.21
C ASP A 17 2.63 -0.57 -8.26
N ALA A 18 1.75 -0.54 -7.25
CA ALA A 18 0.53 -1.34 -7.22
C ALA A 18 -0.39 -0.99 -8.41
N ALA A 19 -0.58 0.29 -8.69
CA ALA A 19 -1.35 0.77 -9.84
C ALA A 19 -0.73 0.34 -11.17
N GLN A 20 0.61 0.40 -11.29
CA GLN A 20 1.30 -0.06 -12.49
C GLN A 20 1.13 -1.57 -12.69
N ALA A 21 1.21 -2.36 -11.62
CA ALA A 21 1.00 -3.81 -11.67
C ALA A 21 -0.44 -4.16 -12.08
N ILE A 22 -1.44 -3.49 -11.50
CA ILE A 22 -2.85 -3.60 -11.91
C ILE A 22 -3.01 -3.30 -13.40
N ALA A 23 -2.43 -2.21 -13.89
CA ALA A 23 -2.52 -1.84 -15.30
C ALA A 23 -1.90 -2.89 -16.23
N ARG A 24 -0.79 -3.51 -15.84
CA ARG A 24 -0.17 -4.62 -16.59
C ARG A 24 -1.07 -5.84 -16.67
N ASP A 25 -1.68 -6.24 -15.56
CA ASP A 25 -2.57 -7.42 -15.53
C ASP A 25 -3.91 -7.17 -16.23
N VAL A 26 -4.41 -5.93 -16.22
CA VAL A 26 -5.54 -5.51 -17.07
C VAL A 26 -5.17 -5.60 -18.55
N ALA A 27 -4.03 -5.04 -18.95
CA ALA A 27 -3.56 -5.09 -20.34
C ALA A 27 -3.30 -6.53 -20.83
N ALA A 28 -2.88 -7.43 -19.93
CA ALA A 28 -2.71 -8.85 -20.22
C ALA A 28 -4.03 -9.67 -20.21
N GLY A 29 -5.17 -9.04 -19.93
CA GLY A 29 -6.48 -9.70 -19.86
C GLY A 29 -6.67 -10.60 -18.63
N LYS A 30 -5.80 -10.50 -17.63
CA LYS A 30 -5.86 -11.29 -16.38
C LYS A 30 -6.78 -10.66 -15.34
N LEU A 31 -7.00 -9.36 -15.44
CA LEU A 31 -7.85 -8.59 -14.54
C LEU A 31 -8.85 -7.76 -15.34
N ASP A 32 -10.12 -7.89 -14.98
CA ASP A 32 -11.17 -7.04 -15.52
C ASP A 32 -11.09 -5.66 -14.84
N PRO A 33 -10.87 -4.55 -15.58
CA PRO A 33 -10.73 -3.23 -14.99
C PRO A 33 -11.98 -2.80 -14.21
N SER A 34 -13.17 -3.30 -14.57
CA SER A 34 -14.41 -3.00 -13.84
C SER A 34 -14.48 -3.65 -12.44
N LYS A 35 -13.60 -4.63 -12.18
CA LYS A 35 -13.50 -5.33 -10.89
C LYS A 35 -12.39 -4.77 -9.99
N VAL A 36 -11.68 -3.72 -10.43
CA VAL A 36 -10.67 -3.05 -9.59
C VAL A 36 -11.40 -2.28 -8.49
N ASN A 37 -11.03 -2.56 -7.24
CA ASN A 37 -11.57 -1.93 -6.03
C ASN A 37 -10.49 -1.93 -4.94
N GLU A 38 -10.82 -1.46 -3.74
CA GLU A 38 -9.88 -1.39 -2.61
C GLU A 38 -9.21 -2.74 -2.28
N LYS A 39 -9.97 -3.85 -2.31
CA LYS A 39 -9.40 -5.19 -2.09
C LYS A 39 -8.43 -5.59 -3.18
N THR A 40 -8.70 -5.19 -4.42
CA THR A 40 -7.76 -5.40 -5.53
C THR A 40 -6.51 -4.58 -5.27
N VAL A 41 -6.62 -3.28 -4.96
CA VAL A 41 -5.44 -2.43 -4.68
C VAL A 41 -4.59 -2.99 -3.54
N ALA A 42 -5.21 -3.41 -2.42
CA ALA A 42 -4.51 -4.04 -1.30
C ALA A 42 -3.71 -5.29 -1.73
N LYS A 43 -4.25 -6.12 -2.64
CA LYS A 43 -3.55 -7.30 -3.18
C LYS A 43 -2.30 -6.99 -4.00
N TYR A 44 -2.17 -5.78 -4.53
CA TYR A 44 -1.02 -5.35 -5.31
C TYR A 44 -0.03 -4.48 -4.51
N MET A 45 -0.31 -4.19 -3.24
CA MET A 45 0.66 -3.53 -2.35
C MET A 45 1.88 -4.43 -2.10
N TYR A 46 2.97 -3.88 -1.56
CA TYR A 46 4.21 -4.64 -1.38
C TYR A 46 4.02 -5.83 -0.43
N TYR A 47 3.13 -5.71 0.55
CA TYR A 47 2.75 -6.78 1.48
C TYR A 47 1.22 -6.87 1.60
N PRO A 48 0.55 -7.68 0.76
CA PRO A 48 -0.92 -7.82 0.74
C PRO A 48 -1.56 -8.30 2.04
N ASP A 49 -0.82 -9.06 2.84
CA ASP A 49 -1.30 -9.62 4.11
C ASP A 49 -1.01 -8.70 5.31
N MET A 50 -0.43 -7.51 5.09
CA MET A 50 -0.26 -6.52 6.14
C MET A 50 -1.65 -6.02 6.58
N PRO A 51 -1.99 -6.11 7.88
CA PRO A 51 -3.24 -5.55 8.37
C PRO A 51 -3.18 -4.02 8.38
N ASP A 52 -4.35 -3.40 8.54
CA ASP A 52 -4.43 -1.96 8.75
C ASP A 52 -3.70 -1.55 10.05
N VAL A 53 -3.22 -0.31 10.07
CA VAL A 53 -2.50 0.27 11.19
C VAL A 53 -3.50 0.83 12.20
N ASP A 54 -3.70 0.09 13.29
CA ASP A 54 -4.57 0.55 14.39
C ASP A 54 -3.98 1.72 15.19
N LEU A 55 -2.65 1.77 15.32
CA LEU A 55 -1.95 2.79 16.10
C LEU A 55 -0.70 3.29 15.37
N PHE A 56 -0.74 4.58 15.00
CA PHE A 56 0.39 5.28 14.41
C PHE A 56 1.14 6.09 15.47
N VAL A 57 2.38 5.72 15.79
CA VAL A 57 3.22 6.43 16.76
C VAL A 57 4.36 7.15 16.05
N ARG A 58 4.52 8.45 16.31
CA ARG A 58 5.64 9.25 15.82
C ARG A 58 6.35 9.97 16.98
N PRO A 59 7.64 9.68 17.24
CA PRO A 59 8.41 10.39 18.26
C PRO A 59 8.77 11.82 17.79
N SER A 60 9.55 12.52 18.62
CA SER A 60 10.06 13.89 18.37
C SER A 60 9.04 15.01 18.30
N GLY A 61 7.77 14.77 18.62
CA GLY A 61 6.72 15.80 18.72
C GLY A 61 6.11 16.26 17.40
N GLU A 62 6.51 15.64 16.29
CA GLU A 62 6.07 16.02 14.95
C GLU A 62 4.69 15.44 14.63
N GLN A 63 3.75 16.28 14.17
CA GLN A 63 2.38 15.86 13.84
C GLN A 63 2.20 15.71 12.33
N ARG A 64 2.81 14.67 11.76
CA ARG A 64 2.67 14.29 10.34
C ARG A 64 2.93 12.79 10.17
N THR A 65 2.38 12.17 9.12
CA THR A 65 2.66 10.76 8.77
C THR A 65 3.89 10.60 7.89
N SER A 66 4.33 11.67 7.20
CA SER A 66 5.51 11.67 6.31
C SER A 66 5.52 10.55 5.27
N ASN A 67 4.40 10.33 4.57
CA ASN A 67 4.30 9.35 3.49
C ASN A 67 4.55 7.89 3.95
N TYR A 68 4.39 7.61 5.25
CA TYR A 68 4.56 6.26 5.80
C TYR A 68 3.21 5.55 5.89
N LEU A 69 3.14 4.33 5.34
CA LEU A 69 1.97 3.43 5.36
C LEU A 69 0.64 4.13 5.07
N ILE A 70 0.59 4.98 4.03
CA ILE A 70 -0.56 5.87 3.80
C ILE A 70 -1.86 5.13 3.42
N TRP A 71 -1.75 3.94 2.82
CA TRP A 71 -2.90 3.11 2.50
C TRP A 71 -3.36 2.34 3.73
N GLN A 72 -2.42 1.75 4.45
CA GLN A 72 -2.66 0.90 5.61
C GLN A 72 -3.07 1.72 6.84
N SER A 73 -2.80 3.02 6.87
CA SER A 73 -3.15 3.94 7.98
C SER A 73 -4.30 4.90 7.65
N ALA A 74 -5.08 4.60 6.60
CA ALA A 74 -6.17 5.45 6.10
C ALA A 74 -7.42 5.40 6.98
#